data_AF-A0A957VNB9-F1
#
_entry.id   AF-A0A957VNB9-F1
#
_cell.length_a   1.000
_cell.length_b   1.000
_cell.length_c   1.000
_cell.angle_alpha   90.00
_cell.angle_beta   90.00
_cell.angle_gamma   90.00
#
_symmetry.space_group_name_H-M   'P 1'
#
loop_
_entity.id
_entity.type
_entity.pdbx_description
1 polymer ?
#
loop_
_entity_poly.entity_id
_entity_poly.type
_entity_poly.pdbx_seq_one_letter_code
_entity_poly.pdbx_strand_id
1 'polypeptide(L)'
;EVCFHIDGSFRLGTIASNAPDLNFGVAELPEHNGIKSTFGSYWTHGITSKAAADPARYAAAIKFLKFITSPEAGTLWVNIVGELPAQLEAAADPTLLADEKLGAFAAGLPYAQSTFFVDESKDRQAILDAYDAVILTDADPREELDFAVETVQEVLDEFWSNR
;
A
#
# COMPACT_ATOMS: atom_id res chain seq x y z
N GLU A 1 24.17 6.75 10.09
CA GLU A 1 23.26 7.64 9.36
C GLU A 1 22.77 6.89 8.14
N VAL A 2 21.48 6.97 7.82
CA VAL A 2 20.90 6.34 6.63
C VAL A 2 20.62 7.47 5.64
N CYS A 3 21.21 7.41 4.45
CA CYS A 3 21.05 8.46 3.43
C CYS A 3 19.84 8.24 2.51
N PHE A 4 19.25 7.04 2.53
CA PHE A 4 18.10 6.64 1.71
C PHE A 4 17.16 5.75 2.51
N HIS A 5 15.85 6.03 2.42
CA HIS A 5 14.82 5.26 3.11
C HIS A 5 13.68 4.97 2.13
N ILE A 6 13.16 3.74 2.16
CA ILE A 6 12.00 3.33 1.37
C ILE A 6 10.83 3.17 2.34
N ASP A 7 9.77 3.95 2.15
CA ASP A 7 8.60 3.95 3.01
C ASP A 7 7.36 4.43 2.24
N GLY A 8 6.19 4.34 2.86
CA GLY A 8 4.96 4.93 2.33
C GLY A 8 4.86 6.43 2.57
N SER A 9 3.90 7.06 1.89
CA SER A 9 3.60 8.50 2.02
C SER A 9 3.32 8.95 3.45
N PHE A 10 2.76 8.07 4.28
CA PHE A 10 2.49 8.31 5.71
C PHE A 10 3.71 8.71 6.53
N ARG A 11 4.92 8.39 6.06
CA ARG A 11 6.16 8.82 6.72
C ARG A 11 6.31 10.34 6.70
N LEU A 12 5.78 11.03 5.68
CA LEU A 12 5.90 12.48 5.52
C LEU A 12 5.33 13.24 6.72
N GLY A 13 4.16 12.82 7.24
CA GLY A 13 3.56 13.45 8.43
C GLY A 13 4.43 13.27 9.69
N THR A 14 5.09 12.11 9.83
CA THR A 14 6.03 11.87 10.94
C THR A 14 7.26 12.74 10.81
N ILE A 15 7.84 12.86 9.61
CA ILE A 15 9.00 13.72 9.37
C ILE A 15 8.65 15.18 9.64
N ALA A 16 7.53 15.67 9.11
CA ALA A 16 7.07 17.04 9.34
C ALA A 16 6.88 17.37 10.83
N SER A 17 6.44 16.39 11.63
CA SER A 17 6.22 16.57 13.08
C SER A 17 7.51 16.48 13.90
N ASN A 18 8.37 15.51 13.61
CA ASN A 18 9.50 15.16 14.47
C ASN A 18 10.84 15.74 13.99
N ALA A 19 10.94 16.10 12.70
CA ALA A 19 12.15 16.63 12.08
C ALA A 19 11.77 17.67 11.00
N PRO A 20 11.09 18.77 11.37
CA PRO A 20 10.58 19.76 10.42
C PRO A 20 11.69 20.45 9.60
N ASP A 21 12.90 20.54 10.16
CA ASP A 21 14.06 21.16 9.51
C ASP A 21 14.89 20.17 8.68
N LEU A 22 14.45 18.90 8.57
CA LEU A 22 15.15 17.90 7.78
C LEU A 22 15.10 18.29 6.29
N ASN A 23 16.27 18.46 5.69
CA ASN A 23 16.38 18.67 4.26
C ASN A 23 16.42 17.31 3.53
N PHE A 24 15.33 16.95 2.86
CA PHE A 24 15.22 15.69 2.12
C PHE A 24 14.39 15.86 0.84
N GLY A 25 14.62 14.99 -0.15
CA GLY A 25 13.79 14.86 -1.33
C GLY A 25 12.98 13.56 -1.31
N VAL A 26 11.94 13.51 -2.14
CA VAL A 26 11.16 12.29 -2.43
C VAL A 26 11.26 12.01 -3.92
N ALA A 27 11.42 10.75 -4.31
CA ALA A 27 11.52 10.34 -5.70
C ALA A 27 10.76 9.01 -5.92
N GLU A 28 10.36 8.75 -7.16
CA GLU A 28 9.86 7.43 -7.57
C GLU A 28 10.92 6.35 -7.31
N LEU A 29 10.49 5.10 -7.08
CA LEU A 29 11.40 3.97 -7.02
C LEU A 29 12.13 3.80 -8.36
N PRO A 30 13.41 3.37 -8.35
CA PRO A 30 14.16 3.14 -9.56
C PRO A 30 13.52 2.02 -10.40
N GLU A 31 13.56 2.20 -11.71
CA GLU A 31 13.16 1.19 -12.69
C GLU A 31 14.19 0.05 -12.75
N HIS A 32 13.72 -1.16 -13.06
CA HIS A 32 14.58 -2.29 -13.41
C HIS A 32 14.20 -2.86 -14.78
N ASN A 33 15.13 -2.91 -15.74
CA ASN A 33 14.94 -3.47 -17.08
C ASN A 33 13.73 -2.91 -17.86
N GLY A 34 13.47 -1.60 -17.83
CA GLY A 34 12.28 -1.03 -18.49
C GLY A 34 11.00 -1.10 -17.65
N ILE A 35 11.05 -1.75 -16.48
CA ILE A 35 9.86 -2.03 -15.67
C ILE A 35 9.85 -1.12 -14.44
N LYS A 36 8.88 -0.20 -14.43
CA LYS A 36 8.50 0.55 -13.23
C LYS A 36 7.61 -0.33 -12.35
N SER A 37 7.89 -0.34 -11.05
CA SER A 37 7.06 -1.02 -10.06
C SER A 37 7.13 -0.28 -8.73
N THR A 38 6.01 -0.27 -8.01
CA THR A 38 5.92 0.19 -6.62
C THR A 38 4.81 -0.56 -5.91
N PHE A 39 4.72 -0.45 -4.59
CA PHE A 39 3.67 -1.10 -3.82
C PHE A 39 2.53 -0.12 -3.52
N GLY A 40 1.32 -0.51 -3.88
CA GLY A 40 0.09 0.19 -3.50
C GLY A 40 -0.57 -0.50 -2.30
N SER A 41 -0.63 0.18 -1.16
CA SER A 41 -1.46 -0.24 -0.03
C SER A 41 -2.71 0.64 0.06
N TYR A 42 -3.77 0.10 0.64
CA TYR A 42 -5.03 0.83 0.78
C TYR A 42 -5.83 0.31 1.97
N TRP A 43 -6.71 1.18 2.47
CA TRP A 43 -7.75 0.82 3.41
C TRP A 43 -9.08 0.76 2.66
N THR A 44 -9.90 -0.25 2.97
CA THR A 44 -11.24 -0.37 2.39
C THR A 44 -12.31 -0.05 3.43
N HIS A 45 -13.34 0.68 3.03
CA HIS A 45 -14.53 0.84 3.85
C HIS A 45 -15.50 -0.33 3.64
N GLY A 46 -15.77 -1.09 4.70
CA GLY A 46 -16.72 -2.20 4.69
C GLY A 46 -18.05 -1.85 5.35
N ILE A 47 -19.16 -2.38 4.80
CA ILE A 47 -20.46 -2.38 5.48
C ILE A 47 -20.62 -3.70 6.22
N THR A 48 -20.86 -3.65 7.53
CA THR A 48 -21.05 -4.85 8.34
C THR A 48 -22.39 -5.55 8.06
N SER A 49 -22.47 -6.86 8.28
CA SER A 49 -23.72 -7.62 8.16
C SER A 49 -24.84 -7.07 9.03
N LYS A 50 -24.51 -6.57 10.23
CA LYS A 50 -25.47 -5.92 11.14
C LYS A 50 -26.04 -4.62 10.56
N ALA A 51 -25.22 -3.82 9.89
CA ALA A 51 -25.68 -2.60 9.21
C ALA A 51 -26.52 -2.93 7.97
N ALA A 52 -26.16 -4.00 7.26
CA ALA A 52 -26.86 -4.46 6.07
C ALA A 52 -28.24 -5.08 6.36
N ALA A 53 -28.46 -5.63 7.56
CA ALA A 53 -29.71 -6.29 7.94
C ALA A 53 -30.91 -5.33 8.11
N ASP A 54 -30.68 -4.04 8.35
CA ASP A 54 -31.72 -3.02 8.44
C ASP A 54 -31.71 -2.17 7.16
N PRO A 55 -32.82 -2.14 6.38
CA PRO A 55 -32.84 -1.44 5.09
C PRO A 55 -32.53 0.06 5.17
N ALA A 56 -32.98 0.74 6.24
CA ALA A 56 -32.76 2.17 6.39
C ALA A 56 -31.29 2.47 6.76
N ARG A 57 -30.69 1.67 7.65
CA ARG A 57 -29.26 1.77 7.99
C ARG A 57 -28.38 1.44 6.80
N TYR A 58 -28.72 0.40 6.04
CA TYR A 58 -27.98 0.02 4.85
C TYR A 58 -27.98 1.13 3.80
N ALA A 59 -29.15 1.72 3.52
CA ALA A 59 -29.27 2.85 2.59
C ALA A 59 -28.47 4.08 3.06
N ALA A 60 -28.50 4.39 4.36
CA ALA A 60 -27.72 5.48 4.93
C ALA A 60 -26.20 5.23 4.84
N ALA A 61 -25.75 4.01 5.16
CA ALA A 61 -24.35 3.61 5.05
C ALA A 61 -23.84 3.72 3.61
N ILE A 62 -24.61 3.24 2.62
CA ILE A 62 -24.26 3.40 1.20
C ILE A 62 -24.15 4.87 0.83
N LYS A 63 -25.11 5.70 1.24
CA LYS A 63 -25.09 7.14 0.94
C LYS A 63 -23.85 7.81 1.51
N PHE A 64 -23.49 7.47 2.75
CA PHE A 64 -22.30 8.00 3.41
C PHE A 64 -21.01 7.53 2.72
N LEU A 65 -20.89 6.23 2.41
CA LEU A 65 -19.72 5.70 1.71
C LEU A 65 -19.51 6.39 0.36
N LYS A 66 -20.58 6.54 -0.44
CA LYS A 66 -20.49 7.26 -1.73
C LYS A 66 -19.98 8.69 -1.57
N PHE A 67 -20.34 9.37 -0.49
CA PHE A 67 -19.86 10.72 -0.21
C PHE A 67 -18.39 10.73 0.18
N ILE A 68 -17.97 9.92 1.16
CA ILE A 68 -16.58 9.94 1.63
C ILE A 68 -15.58 9.36 0.62
N THR A 69 -16.07 8.59 -0.36
CA THR A 69 -15.25 8.09 -1.46
C THR A 69 -15.38 8.93 -2.74
N SER A 70 -15.94 10.14 -2.68
CA SER A 70 -16.01 11.02 -3.84
C SER A 70 -14.64 11.66 -4.14
N PRO A 71 -14.41 12.15 -5.38
CA PRO A 71 -13.18 12.89 -5.70
C PRO A 71 -12.97 14.09 -4.78
N GLU A 72 -14.02 14.84 -4.46
CA GLU A 72 -13.93 16.01 -3.58
C GLU A 72 -13.50 15.63 -2.15
N ALA A 73 -13.99 14.51 -1.64
CA ALA A 73 -13.56 13.98 -0.35
C ALA A 73 -12.08 13.54 -0.41
N GLY A 74 -11.64 12.93 -1.51
CA GLY A 74 -10.25 12.59 -1.76
C GLY A 74 -9.33 13.80 -1.80
N THR A 75 -9.71 14.86 -2.52
CA THR A 75 -8.97 16.13 -2.54
C THR A 75 -8.90 16.77 -1.15
N LEU A 76 -10.00 16.76 -0.39
CA LEU A 76 -10.00 17.25 0.99
C LEU A 76 -9.04 16.43 1.88
N TRP A 77 -9.04 15.11 1.72
CA TRP A 77 -8.15 14.19 2.44
C TRP A 77 -6.67 14.52 2.20
N VAL A 78 -6.27 14.70 0.94
CA VAL A 78 -4.92 15.14 0.57
C VAL A 78 -4.55 16.43 1.29
N ASN A 79 -5.42 17.44 1.22
CA ASN A 79 -5.12 18.77 1.75
C ASN A 79 -5.03 18.83 3.28
N ILE A 80 -5.78 17.99 4.00
CA ILE A 80 -5.84 18.04 5.46
C ILE A 80 -4.88 17.03 6.10
N VAL A 81 -4.77 15.84 5.53
CA VAL A 81 -4.00 14.73 6.10
C VAL A 81 -2.62 14.60 5.47
N GLY A 82 -2.46 15.04 4.21
CA GLY A 82 -1.20 14.92 3.48
C GLY A 82 -0.96 13.49 2.96
N GLU A 83 -2.03 12.82 2.53
CA GLU A 83 -2.01 11.42 2.10
C GLU A 83 -2.70 11.25 0.75
N LEU A 84 -2.32 10.21 0.00
CA LEU A 84 -2.82 10.00 -1.36
C LEU A 84 -4.33 9.72 -1.39
N PRO A 85 -5.05 10.22 -2.40
CA PRO A 85 -6.46 9.90 -2.59
C PRO A 85 -6.59 8.53 -3.29
N ALA A 86 -7.72 7.85 -3.09
CA ALA A 86 -8.03 6.59 -3.76
C ALA A 86 -8.73 6.79 -5.12
N GLN A 87 -9.27 7.99 -5.37
CA GLN A 87 -10.04 8.32 -6.57
C GLN A 87 -9.10 8.75 -7.70
N LEU A 88 -9.24 8.14 -8.88
CA LEU A 88 -8.42 8.47 -10.06
C LEU A 88 -8.47 9.96 -10.40
N GLU A 89 -9.65 10.58 -10.32
CA GLU A 89 -9.81 12.02 -10.61
C GLU A 89 -9.05 12.90 -9.64
N ALA A 90 -9.09 12.61 -8.34
CA ALA A 90 -8.33 13.35 -7.33
C ALA A 90 -6.82 13.06 -7.42
N ALA A 91 -6.43 11.82 -7.74
CA ALA A 91 -5.05 11.42 -7.91
C ALA A 91 -4.38 12.06 -9.15
N ALA A 92 -5.19 12.43 -10.15
CA ALA A 92 -4.73 13.06 -11.38
C ALA A 92 -4.67 14.60 -11.29
N ASP A 93 -4.88 15.19 -10.11
CA ASP A 93 -4.76 16.65 -9.91
C ASP A 93 -3.33 17.12 -10.24
N PRO A 94 -3.15 18.06 -11.21
CA PRO A 94 -1.83 18.59 -11.56
C PRO A 94 -1.08 19.22 -10.38
N THR A 95 -1.80 19.77 -9.40
CA THR A 95 -1.22 20.36 -8.19
C THR A 95 -0.60 19.29 -7.31
N LEU A 96 -1.30 18.16 -7.12
CA LEU A 96 -0.79 17.01 -6.37
C LEU A 96 0.43 16.40 -7.07
N LEU A 97 0.36 16.23 -8.39
CA LEU A 97 1.47 15.68 -9.17
C LEU A 97 2.72 16.58 -9.15
N ALA A 98 2.54 17.89 -8.97
CA ALA A 98 3.63 18.85 -8.85
C ALA A 98 4.13 19.05 -7.40
N ASP A 99 3.52 18.40 -6.40
CA ASP A 99 3.92 18.54 -5.00
C ASP A 99 5.31 17.94 -4.76
N GLU A 100 6.19 18.68 -4.08
CA GLU A 100 7.58 18.28 -3.87
C GLU A 100 7.75 17.03 -2.98
N LYS A 101 6.73 16.68 -2.19
CA LYS A 101 6.76 15.55 -1.26
C LYS A 101 5.83 14.42 -1.68
N LEU A 102 4.61 14.75 -2.10
CA LEU A 102 3.58 13.79 -2.50
C LEU A 102 3.58 13.46 -3.99
N GLY A 103 4.11 14.34 -4.84
CA GLY A 103 4.04 14.19 -6.30
C GLY A 103 4.68 12.89 -6.79
N ALA A 104 5.84 12.51 -6.24
CA ALA A 104 6.50 11.25 -6.56
C ALA A 104 5.67 10.01 -6.18
N PHE A 105 4.95 10.06 -5.05
CA PHE A 105 4.06 8.99 -4.65
C PHE A 105 2.82 8.91 -5.56
N ALA A 106 2.22 10.06 -5.89
CA ALA A 106 1.06 10.14 -6.77
C ALA A 106 1.38 9.68 -8.20
N ALA A 107 2.54 10.07 -8.73
CA ALA A 107 3.05 9.61 -10.02
C ALA A 107 3.27 8.09 -10.06
N GLY A 108 3.48 7.47 -8.90
CA GLY A 108 3.64 6.03 -8.73
C GLY A 108 2.36 5.20 -8.87
N LEU A 109 1.19 5.81 -8.64
CA LEU A 109 -0.09 5.10 -8.56
C LEU A 109 -0.44 4.30 -9.84
N PRO A 110 -0.22 4.80 -11.08
CA PRO A 110 -0.60 4.09 -12.30
C PRO A 110 0.15 2.76 -12.54
N TYR A 111 1.30 2.56 -11.89
CA TYR A 111 2.11 1.35 -12.02
C TYR A 111 2.33 0.64 -10.67
N ALA A 112 1.60 1.05 -9.64
CA ALA A 112 1.61 0.38 -8.35
C ALA A 112 0.99 -1.01 -8.45
N GLN A 113 1.57 -1.95 -7.71
CA GLN A 113 1.09 -3.32 -7.56
C GLN A 113 0.65 -3.54 -6.12
N SER A 114 -0.39 -4.35 -5.94
CA SER A 114 -0.85 -4.80 -4.63
C SER A 114 -0.87 -6.32 -4.61
N THR A 115 -0.49 -6.90 -3.47
CA THR A 115 -0.48 -8.35 -3.31
C THR A 115 -1.84 -8.84 -2.86
N PHE A 116 -2.35 -9.88 -3.51
CA PHE A 116 -3.49 -10.64 -3.02
C PHE A 116 -2.98 -11.66 -1.99
N PHE A 117 -3.49 -11.58 -0.76
CA PHE A 117 -3.13 -12.50 0.31
C PHE A 117 -4.31 -13.44 0.62
N VAL A 118 -4.04 -14.74 0.65
CA VAL A 118 -4.95 -15.75 1.24
C VAL A 118 -4.76 -15.78 2.76
N ASP A 119 -3.51 -15.81 3.21
CA ASP A 119 -3.10 -15.69 4.60
C ASP A 119 -1.87 -14.78 4.67
N GLU A 120 -2.10 -13.48 4.87
CA GLU A 120 -1.03 -12.48 4.92
C GLU A 120 0.04 -12.82 5.97
N SER A 121 -0.36 -13.45 7.08
CA SER A 121 0.57 -13.74 8.18
C SER A 121 1.53 -14.85 7.78
N LYS A 122 1.04 -15.92 7.15
CA LYS A 122 1.89 -17.00 6.64
C LYS A 122 2.78 -16.54 5.49
N ASP A 123 2.21 -15.82 4.51
CA ASP A 123 2.97 -15.32 3.36
C ASP A 123 4.11 -14.40 3.82
N ARG A 124 3.82 -13.49 4.75
CA ARG A 124 4.83 -12.61 5.35
C ARG A 124 5.90 -13.40 6.09
N GLN A 125 5.52 -14.38 6.90
CA GLN A 125 6.47 -15.16 7.68
C GLN A 125 7.42 -15.95 6.78
N ALA A 126 6.92 -16.59 5.71
CA ALA A 126 7.74 -17.36 4.78
C ALA A 126 8.85 -16.50 4.14
N ILE A 127 8.52 -15.27 3.72
CA ILE A 127 9.50 -14.34 3.15
C ILE A 127 10.48 -13.81 4.22
N LEU A 128 10.01 -13.54 5.43
CA LEU A 128 10.89 -13.12 6.54
C LEU A 128 11.89 -14.21 6.90
N ASP A 129 11.44 -15.46 7.03
CA ASP A 129 12.30 -16.60 7.36
C ASP A 129 13.38 -16.82 6.29
N ALA A 130 12.99 -16.78 5.00
CA ALA A 130 13.92 -16.90 3.88
C ALA A 130 14.95 -15.75 3.85
N TYR A 131 14.50 -14.51 4.08
CA TYR A 131 15.40 -13.35 4.16
C TYR A 131 16.38 -13.45 5.33
N ASP A 132 15.90 -13.81 6.51
CA ASP A 132 16.71 -13.95 7.70
C ASP A 132 17.72 -15.10 7.56
N ALA A 133 17.36 -16.21 6.93
CA ALA A 133 18.30 -17.30 6.63
C ALA A 133 19.48 -16.82 5.78
N VAL A 134 19.21 -16.09 4.70
CA VAL A 134 20.25 -15.51 3.83
C VAL A 134 21.12 -14.52 4.60
N ILE A 135 20.52 -13.54 5.27
CA ILE A 135 21.26 -12.43 5.88
C ILE A 135 22.01 -12.83 7.14
N LEU A 136 21.45 -13.74 7.95
CA LEU A 136 22.03 -14.12 9.24
C LEU A 136 22.95 -15.34 9.13
N THR A 137 22.76 -16.21 8.14
CA THR A 137 23.49 -17.48 8.06
C THR A 137 24.23 -17.73 6.75
N ASP A 138 24.16 -16.80 5.78
CA ASP A 138 24.77 -16.94 4.44
C ASP A 138 24.19 -18.13 3.63
N ALA A 139 22.93 -18.48 3.90
CA ALA A 139 22.19 -19.47 3.13
C ALA A 139 22.04 -19.05 1.66
N ASP A 140 21.90 -20.03 0.76
CA ASP A 140 21.74 -19.74 -0.67
C ASP A 140 20.40 -19.01 -0.94
N PRO A 141 20.41 -17.80 -1.53
CA PRO A 141 19.18 -17.02 -1.71
C PRO A 141 18.14 -17.68 -2.62
N ARG A 142 18.57 -18.54 -3.54
CA ARG A 142 17.66 -19.22 -4.44
C ARG A 142 16.95 -20.37 -3.72
N GLU A 143 17.69 -21.16 -2.95
CA GLU A 143 17.11 -22.24 -2.14
C GLU A 143 16.10 -21.71 -1.11
N GLU A 144 16.43 -20.61 -0.42
CA GLU A 144 15.51 -19.99 0.55
C GLU A 144 14.27 -19.37 -0.11
N LEU A 145 14.42 -18.82 -1.32
CA LEU A 145 13.28 -18.35 -2.09
C LEU A 145 12.39 -19.52 -2.55
N ASP A 146 12.98 -20.63 -3.01
CA ASP A 146 12.23 -21.82 -3.39
C ASP A 146 11.44 -22.37 -2.19
N PHE A 147 12.03 -22.40 -0.98
CA PHE A 147 11.34 -22.73 0.26
C PHE A 147 10.13 -21.83 0.55
N ALA A 148 10.31 -20.50 0.44
CA ALA A 148 9.21 -19.56 0.67
C ALA A 148 8.09 -19.73 -0.36
N VAL A 149 8.44 -19.97 -1.64
CA VAL A 149 7.48 -20.23 -2.71
C VAL A 149 6.68 -21.50 -2.45
N GLU A 150 7.33 -22.60 -2.09
CA GLU A 150 6.65 -23.86 -1.76
C GLU A 150 5.69 -23.67 -0.58
N THR A 151 6.14 -23.00 0.48
CA THR A 151 5.32 -22.71 1.67
C THR A 151 4.07 -21.91 1.33
N VAL A 152 4.21 -20.85 0.53
CA VAL A 152 3.06 -20.02 0.11
C VAL A 152 2.15 -20.79 -0.85
N GLN A 153 2.72 -21.60 -1.76
CA GLN A 153 1.93 -22.38 -2.71
C GLN A 153 1.03 -23.41 -2.00
N GLU A 154 1.49 -24.05 -0.94
CA GLU A 154 0.67 -24.96 -0.12
C GLU A 154 -0.55 -24.24 0.48
N VAL A 155 -0.37 -23.01 0.98
CA VAL A 155 -1.45 -22.19 1.52
C VAL A 155 -2.49 -21.85 0.44
N LEU A 156 -2.00 -21.49 -0.75
CA LEU A 156 -2.88 -21.21 -1.90
C LEU A 156 -3.64 -22.46 -2.33
N ASP A 157 -2.97 -23.60 -2.47
CA ASP A 157 -3.58 -24.86 -2.90
C ASP A 157 -4.64 -25.34 -1.91
N GLU A 158 -4.37 -25.25 -0.60
CA GLU A 158 -5.35 -25.56 0.45
C GLU A 158 -6.59 -24.67 0.32
N PHE A 159 -6.42 -23.36 0.13
CA PHE A 159 -7.55 -22.44 0.01
C PHE A 159 -8.40 -22.69 -1.24
N TRP A 160 -7.76 -22.95 -2.38
CA TRP A 160 -8.47 -23.14 -3.65
C TRP A 160 -9.10 -24.54 -3.79
N SER A 161 -8.54 -25.57 -3.15
CA SER A 161 -9.13 -26.92 -3.16
C SER A 161 -10.48 -27.00 -2.41
N ASN A 162 -10.74 -26.06 -1.51
CA ASN A 162 -11.94 -26.01 -0.65
C ASN A 162 -13.08 -25.14 -1.21
N ARG A 163 -13.03 -24.75 -2.49
CA ARG A 163 -14.01 -23.89 -3.16
C ARG A 163 -14.58 -24.52 -4.43
#